data_AF-A0A260ZJC7-F1
#
_entry.id   AF-A0A260ZJC7-F1
#
_cell.length_a   1.000
_cell.length_b   1.000
_cell.length_c   1.000
_cell.angle_alpha   90.00
_cell.angle_beta   90.00
_cell.angle_gamma   90.00
#
_symmetry.space_group_name_H-M   'P 1'
#
loop_
_entity.id
_entity.type
_entity.pdbx_description
1 polymer ?
#
loop_
_entity_poly.entity_id
_entity_poly.type
_entity_poly.pdbx_seq_one_letter_code
_entity_poly.pdbx_strand_id
1 'polypeptide(L)'
;MGLSIMKSKNLTNIFPQYMLDNHDRGRLAERLKLQLKKNETQNDMQLEAEFMSIARGLVTYGASFFDVDVFTKKKCGLLESRNT
;
A
#
# COMPACT_ATOMS: atom_id res chain seq x y z
N MET A 1 -5.07 -16.53 27.55
CA MET A 1 -4.84 -15.33 26.73
C MET A 1 -3.53 -15.51 25.99
N GLY A 2 -3.57 -15.65 24.68
CA GLY A 2 -2.38 -15.71 23.84
C GLY A 2 -2.75 -15.18 22.46
N LEU A 3 -2.18 -14.05 22.07
CA LEU A 3 -2.31 -13.53 20.72
C LEU A 3 -1.77 -14.58 19.75
N SER A 4 -2.68 -15.26 19.06
CA SER A 4 -2.40 -16.24 18.02
C SER A 4 -1.95 -15.55 16.72
N ILE A 5 -0.89 -14.73 16.79
CA ILE A 5 -0.20 -14.21 15.60
C ILE A 5 0.71 -15.31 14.99
N MET A 6 0.91 -16.44 15.68
CA MET A 6 1.76 -17.55 15.21
C MET A 6 1.22 -18.37 14.02
N LYS A 7 0.09 -18.02 13.38
CA LYS A 7 -0.52 -18.86 12.32
C LYS A 7 -0.82 -18.21 10.97
N SER A 8 -0.33 -17.00 10.67
CA SER A 8 -0.32 -16.51 9.28
C SER A 8 1.11 -16.27 8.80
N LYS A 9 1.72 -17.31 8.21
CA LYS A 9 3.06 -17.27 7.59
C LYS A 9 3.11 -16.52 6.26
N ASN A 10 2.13 -15.66 5.97
CA ASN A 10 2.01 -15.04 4.66
C ASN A 10 2.25 -13.53 4.70
N LEU A 11 3.43 -13.12 4.25
CA LEU A 11 3.82 -11.72 4.13
C LEU A 11 2.91 -10.93 3.17
N THR A 12 2.17 -11.62 2.28
CA THR A 12 1.18 -10.98 1.39
C THR A 12 0.02 -10.32 2.11
N ASN A 13 -0.26 -10.71 3.36
CA ASN A 13 -1.32 -10.10 4.17
C ASN A 13 -0.85 -8.85 4.92
N ILE A 14 0.46 -8.56 4.90
CA ILE A 14 1.08 -7.50 5.69
C ILE A 14 1.72 -6.46 4.77
N PHE A 15 2.39 -6.92 3.71
CA PHE A 15 3.09 -6.07 2.76
C PHE A 15 2.32 -5.98 1.43
N PRO A 16 2.23 -4.78 0.83
CA PRO A 16 1.75 -4.62 -0.54
C PRO A 16 2.57 -5.45 -1.53
N GLN A 17 1.92 -5.91 -2.61
CA GLN A 17 2.55 -6.77 -3.61
C GLN A 17 3.84 -6.17 -4.20
N TYR A 18 3.86 -4.87 -4.50
CA TYR A 18 5.04 -4.20 -5.04
C TYR A 18 6.26 -4.32 -4.10
N MET A 19 6.08 -4.34 -2.78
CA MET A 19 7.18 -4.52 -1.83
C MET A 19 7.73 -5.94 -1.89
N LEU A 20 6.85 -6.93 -2.08
CA LEU A 20 7.22 -8.34 -2.16
C LEU A 20 7.91 -8.70 -3.47
N ASP A 21 7.61 -7.95 -4.54
CA ASP A 21 8.24 -8.14 -5.85
C ASP A 21 9.63 -7.49 -5.93
N ASN A 22 9.85 -6.41 -5.16
CA ASN A 22 11.06 -5.59 -5.27
C ASN A 22 12.05 -5.80 -4.11
N HIS A 23 11.69 -6.53 -3.05
CA HIS A 23 12.53 -6.71 -1.86
C HIS A 23 12.67 -8.17 -1.44
N ASP A 24 13.83 -8.48 -0.84
CA ASP A 24 14.07 -9.79 -0.26
C ASP A 24 13.10 -10.07 0.89
N ARG A 25 12.39 -11.19 0.77
CA ARG A 25 11.35 -11.61 1.73
C ARG A 25 11.93 -11.92 3.10
N GLY A 26 13.14 -12.47 3.16
CA GLY A 26 13.85 -12.73 4.42
C GLY A 26 14.13 -11.44 5.18
N ARG A 27 14.65 -10.43 4.49
CA ARG A 27 14.94 -9.11 5.05
C ARG A 27 13.68 -8.36 5.47
N LEU A 28 12.58 -8.48 4.72
CA LEU A 28 11.28 -7.95 5.13
C LEU A 28 10.78 -8.62 6.42
N ALA A 29 10.91 -9.94 6.54
CA ALA A 29 10.54 -10.67 7.74
C ALA A 29 11.38 -10.26 8.96
N GLU A 30 12.70 -10.09 8.81
CA GLU A 30 13.56 -9.62 9.90
C GLU A 30 13.21 -8.19 10.35
N ARG A 31 12.92 -7.29 9.40
CA ARG A 31 12.43 -5.94 9.73
C ARG A 31 11.10 -5.98 10.47
N LEU A 32 10.16 -6.82 10.04
CA LEU A 32 8.87 -6.99 10.69
C LEU A 32 9.04 -7.48 12.14
N LYS A 33 9.91 -8.47 12.39
CA LYS A 33 10.21 -8.94 13.75
C LYS A 33 10.70 -7.82 14.66
N LEU A 34 11.58 -6.95 14.17
CA LEU A 34 12.07 -5.80 14.94
C LEU A 34 10.96 -4.81 15.29
N GLN A 35 10.04 -4.53 14.35
CA GLN A 35 8.90 -3.65 14.61
C GLN A 35 7.90 -4.27 15.59
N LEU A 36 7.61 -5.56 15.45
CA LEU A 36 6.74 -6.27 16.39
C LEU A 36 7.28 -6.24 17.81
N LYS A 37 8.60 -6.44 17.97
CA LYS A 37 9.26 -6.35 19.28
C LYS A 37 9.16 -4.94 19.88
N LYS A 38 9.34 -3.91 19.06
CA LYS A 38 9.22 -2.51 19.52
C LYS A 38 7.83 -2.20 20.10
N ASN A 39 6.81 -2.86 19.57
CA ASN A 39 5.41 -2.57 19.86
C ASN A 39 4.76 -3.64 20.75
N GLU A 40 5.56 -4.55 21.35
CA GLU A 40 5.04 -5.71 22.09
C GLU A 40 4.25 -5.35 23.36
N THR A 41 4.47 -4.15 23.90
CA THR A 41 3.80 -3.65 25.11
C THR A 41 2.52 -2.87 24.81
N GLN A 42 2.23 -2.58 23.55
CA GLN A 42 1.04 -1.84 23.16
C GLN A 42 -0.16 -2.79 23.04
N ASN A 43 -1.34 -2.33 23.46
CA ASN A 43 -2.58 -3.05 23.23
C ASN A 43 -3.18 -2.72 21.84
N ASP A 44 -4.18 -3.49 21.42
CA ASP A 44 -4.80 -3.37 20.10
C ASP A 44 -5.32 -1.95 19.81
N MET A 45 -5.92 -1.28 20.80
CA MET A 45 -6.44 0.08 20.64
C MET A 45 -5.32 1.10 20.43
N GLN A 46 -4.20 0.95 21.13
CA GLN A 46 -3.02 1.81 20.96
C GLN A 46 -2.38 1.59 19.58
N LEU A 47 -2.28 0.33 19.14
CA LEU A 47 -1.77 -0.02 17.81
C LEU A 47 -2.66 0.52 16.70
N GLU A 48 -3.98 0.42 16.84
CA GLU A 48 -4.93 0.96 15.88
C GLU A 48 -4.86 2.49 15.81
N ALA A 49 -4.80 3.17 16.97
CA ALA A 49 -4.66 4.62 17.01
C ALA A 49 -3.36 5.10 16.33
N GLU A 50 -2.25 4.41 16.57
CA GLU A 50 -0.96 4.70 15.93
C GLU A 50 -1.01 4.44 14.42
N PHE A 51 -1.58 3.30 14.00
CA PHE A 51 -1.77 2.98 12.59
C PHE A 51 -2.60 4.05 11.89
N MET A 52 -3.74 4.44 12.44
CA MET A 52 -4.60 5.47 11.87
C MET A 52 -3.92 6.84 11.83
N SER A 53 -3.10 7.16 12.84
CA SER A 53 -2.31 8.39 12.87
C SER A 53 -1.32 8.44 11.70
N ILE A 54 -0.57 7.36 11.46
CA ILE A 54 0.37 7.24 10.35
C ILE A 54 -0.38 7.28 9.01
N ALA A 55 -1.45 6.49 8.88
CA ALA A 55 -2.21 6.37 7.64
C ALA A 55 -2.79 7.71 7.19
N ARG A 56 -3.37 8.50 8.11
CA ARG A 56 -3.90 9.85 7.83
C ARG A 56 -2.87 10.84 7.29
N GLY A 57 -1.58 10.60 7.51
CA GLY A 57 -0.51 11.41 6.93
C GLY A 57 -0.28 11.18 5.44
N LEU A 58 -0.85 10.11 4.86
CA LEU A 58 -0.71 9.80 3.44
C LEU A 58 -1.73 10.59 2.62
N VAL A 59 -1.28 11.18 1.51
CA VAL A 59 -2.14 11.95 0.57
C VAL A 59 -3.30 11.11 0.03
N THR A 60 -3.12 9.79 -0.03
CA THR A 60 -4.11 8.85 -0.55
C THR A 60 -5.03 8.28 0.53
N TYR A 61 -4.91 8.73 1.78
CA TYR A 61 -5.79 8.27 2.86
C TYR A 61 -7.24 8.71 2.60
N GLY A 62 -8.17 7.76 2.68
CA GLY A 62 -9.59 8.00 2.39
C GLY A 62 -9.91 8.19 0.91
N ALA A 63 -8.94 7.99 0.00
CA ALA A 63 -9.17 8.05 -1.43
C ALA A 63 -9.87 6.77 -1.93
N SER A 64 -10.64 6.94 -3.00
CA SER A 64 -11.13 5.83 -3.83
C SER A 64 -10.18 5.64 -5.00
N PHE A 65 -9.82 4.38 -5.29
CA PHE A 65 -8.90 4.04 -6.37
C PHE A 65 -9.67 3.42 -7.54
N PHE A 66 -9.33 3.86 -8.75
CA PHE A 66 -9.90 3.36 -9.99
C PHE A 66 -8.76 3.09 -10.97
N ASP A 67 -8.65 1.84 -11.43
CA ASP A 67 -7.76 1.52 -12.53
C ASP A 67 -8.47 1.91 -13.83
N VAL A 68 -7.91 2.88 -14.55
CA VAL A 68 -8.51 3.43 -15.77
C VAL A 68 -7.57 3.17 -16.94
N ASP A 69 -8.07 2.50 -17.96
CA ASP A 69 -7.40 2.43 -19.26
C ASP A 69 -7.45 3.82 -19.91
N VAL A 70 -6.36 4.58 -19.80
CA VAL A 70 -6.25 5.90 -20.40
C VAL A 70 -6.06 5.75 -21.92
N PHE A 71 -7.16 5.56 -22.64
CA PHE A 71 -7.21 5.74 -24.09
C PHE A 71 -7.07 7.24 -24.38
N THR A 72 -5.85 7.77 -24.38
CA THR A 72 -5.57 9.07 -24.98
C THR A 72 -5.77 8.97 -26.48
N LYS A 73 -7.00 9.23 -26.94
CA LYS A 73 -7.30 9.42 -28.35
C LYS A 73 -6.63 10.72 -28.82
N LYS A 74 -5.33 10.68 -29.12
CA LYS A 74 -4.71 11.68 -30.00
C LYS A 74 -5.31 11.50 -31.38
N LYS A 75 -6.20 12.42 -31.78
CA LYS A 75 -6.32 13.02 -33.13
C LYS A 75 -7.61 13.85 -33.21
N CYS A 76 -7.53 15.12 -32.81
CA CYS A 76 -8.21 16.17 -33.58
C CYS A 76 -7.09 16.94 -34.29
N GLY A 77 -6.67 16.38 -35.43
CA GLY A 77 -5.84 17.11 -36.37
C GLY A 77 -6.62 18.28 -36.94
N LEU A 78 -5.94 19.42 -37.02
CA LEU A 78 -6.19 20.55 -37.93
C LEU A 78 -7.21 20.24 -39.04
N LEU A 79 -8.37 20.91 -39.01
CA LEU A 79 -9.10 21.23 -40.23
C LEU A 79 -8.37 22.40 -40.90
N GLU A 80 -7.30 22.10 -41.63
CA GLU A 80 -6.91 22.93 -42.78
C GLU A 80 -7.62 22.36 -44.01
N SER A 81 -8.82 22.88 -44.29
CA SER A 81 -9.36 22.81 -45.65
C SER A 81 -8.97 24.11 -46.35
N ARG A 82 -8.01 23.97 -47.25
CA ARG A 82 -7.56 24.98 -48.20
C ARG A 82 -8.73 25.46 -49.05
N ASN A 83 -8.69 26.75 -49.38
CA ASN A 83 -9.47 27.36 -50.45
C ASN A 83 -9.32 26.57 -51.76
N THR A 84 -10.44 26.21 -52.37
CA THR A 84 -10.69 26.27 -53.82
C THR A 84 -12.16 26.53 -54.04
#